data_AF-A0A971UL06-F1
#
_entry.id   AF-A0A971UL06-F1
#
_cell.length_a   1.000
_cell.length_b   1.000
_cell.length_c   1.000
_cell.angle_alpha   90.00
_cell.angle_beta   90.00
_cell.angle_gamma   90.00
#
_symmetry.space_group_name_H-M   'P 1'
#
loop_
_entity.id
_entity.type
_entity.pdbx_description
1 polymer ?
#
loop_
_entity_poly.entity_id
_entity_poly.type
_entity_poly.pdbx_seq_one_letter_code
_entity_poly.pdbx_strand_id
1 'polypeptide(L)'
;MAAPEDAGWPPNRPMWDGLATGTGEEKTVTFDFHGDGYELTAICGNTKTVTIDAMRPEFVSLHFISGEGGEAYHIHDRTDTWQRMPPYPANVNDPACFKMGCKTAVEVQFWHPTKTLTFATPVEVRGDVHWLDEYITGQDYGRDSASFQSGSSYMISGAGAAVYSEATTVPYIDYDHNTDISWRYQVKSPQGTDEWVDTGSSNNLVYYIILEQPRAPMTAPWVEVLEMATEWAQQETTQQGAAGKVTEAIYCSGLEYNTGEDTGQPGRPRYYDFSTGCFKLTDCLQEWGDASNVNCWDCAQMLSVFSNALGADLQMYYITSTAGFFYLNYIRPLGRGWTNDPFVAGGRDPFSCHWTGWPQIFDACLQVDNDLDPTCSPHSGVLPQNMAFDAGTPGAAFDDYRGRLVDPLDENAVSGTTQPPASVQ
;
A
#
# COMPACT_ATOMS: atom_id res chain seq x y z
N MET A 1 45.03 27.46 48.66
CA MET A 1 43.76 26.72 48.70
C MET A 1 44.03 25.35 48.11
N ALA A 2 43.75 24.30 48.87
CA ALA A 2 44.07 22.91 48.51
C ALA A 2 43.15 22.38 47.39
N ALA A 3 43.64 21.40 46.63
CA ALA A 3 42.82 20.62 45.73
C ALA A 3 41.77 19.81 46.52
N PRO A 4 40.56 19.55 45.96
CA PRO A 4 39.63 18.63 46.58
C PRO A 4 40.20 17.21 46.49
N GLU A 5 40.50 16.62 47.64
CA GLU A 5 40.61 15.17 47.80
C GLU A 5 39.20 14.55 47.70
N ASP A 6 39.10 13.38 47.07
CA ASP A 6 37.94 12.48 47.04
C ASP A 6 36.88 12.59 45.91
N ALA A 7 37.34 12.67 44.65
CA ALA A 7 36.62 12.00 43.55
C ALA A 7 37.62 11.49 42.50
N GLY A 8 38.18 10.31 42.75
CA GLY A 8 39.03 9.61 41.78
C GLY A 8 38.31 9.49 40.43
N TRP A 9 39.00 9.85 39.36
CA TRP A 9 38.47 9.68 38.02
C TRP A 9 38.32 8.17 37.70
N PRO A 10 37.22 7.66 37.11
CA PRO A 10 37.17 6.28 36.65
C PRO A 10 38.34 5.92 35.73
N PRO A 11 38.89 4.72 35.88
CA PRO A 11 39.93 4.22 34.99
C PRO A 11 39.38 4.09 33.56
N ASN A 12 40.20 4.45 32.56
CA ASN A 12 39.95 4.38 31.10
C ASN A 12 39.31 5.59 30.40
N ARG A 13 39.55 6.82 30.86
CA ARG A 13 39.13 8.03 30.12
C ARG A 13 40.27 8.56 29.23
N PRO A 14 39.97 9.24 28.10
CA PRO A 14 40.98 10.05 27.42
C PRO A 14 41.45 11.13 28.39
N MET A 15 42.72 11.07 28.80
CA MET A 15 43.35 12.21 29.45
C MET A 15 43.62 13.26 28.38
N TRP A 16 42.79 14.30 28.35
CA TRP A 16 43.16 15.53 27.67
C TRP A 16 44.27 16.18 28.50
N ASP A 17 45.50 16.13 28.00
CA ASP A 17 46.65 16.71 28.69
C ASP A 17 46.52 18.25 28.63
N GLY A 18 45.93 18.83 29.67
CA GLY A 18 45.73 20.27 29.77
C GLY A 18 44.73 20.66 30.87
N LEU A 19 45.10 21.64 31.69
CA LEU A 19 44.17 22.31 32.62
C LEU A 19 43.04 22.98 31.82
N ALA A 20 41.86 22.34 31.77
CA ALA A 20 40.65 23.00 31.32
C ALA A 20 40.20 24.01 32.40
N THR A 21 40.54 25.27 32.20
CA THR A 21 39.96 26.42 32.90
C THR A 21 39.08 27.17 31.90
N GLY A 22 37.86 27.54 32.30
CA GLY A 22 36.90 28.25 31.46
C GLY A 22 36.14 29.29 32.27
N THR A 23 35.88 30.44 31.66
CA THR A 23 35.32 31.67 32.25
C THR A 23 33.79 31.76 32.17
N GLY A 24 33.11 30.77 31.60
CA GLY A 24 31.67 30.83 31.31
C GLY A 24 31.32 31.55 30.00
N GLU A 25 32.29 31.66 29.08
CA GLU A 25 32.09 32.27 27.76
C GLU A 25 31.15 31.44 26.87
N GLU A 26 30.45 32.15 25.97
CA GLU A 26 29.52 31.58 25.00
C GLU A 26 30.23 30.57 24.10
N LYS A 27 29.66 29.38 23.96
CA LYS A 27 30.21 28.30 23.14
C LYS A 27 29.49 28.30 21.81
N THR A 28 30.19 28.60 20.73
CA THR A 28 29.66 28.33 19.38
C THR A 28 30.07 26.92 19.01
N VAL A 29 29.07 26.06 18.79
CA VAL A 29 29.27 24.72 18.26
C VAL A 29 28.73 24.74 16.83
N THR A 30 29.57 24.43 15.86
CA THR A 30 29.13 24.21 14.46
C THR A 30 29.34 22.75 14.10
N PHE A 31 28.38 22.20 13.37
CA PHE A 31 28.42 20.84 12.87
C PHE A 31 28.46 20.92 11.35
N ASP A 32 29.65 20.75 10.80
CA ASP A 32 29.93 21.05 9.40
C ASP A 32 30.39 19.78 8.69
N PHE A 33 29.94 19.61 7.44
CA PHE A 33 30.46 18.56 6.58
C PHE A 33 31.77 19.03 5.93
N HIS A 34 32.87 18.33 6.19
CA HIS A 34 34.19 18.65 5.68
C HIS A 34 34.85 17.42 5.06
N GLY A 35 35.08 17.45 3.75
CA GLY A 35 35.77 16.38 3.02
C GLY A 35 34.98 15.06 3.05
N ASP A 36 35.50 14.09 3.81
CA ASP A 36 35.00 12.72 3.85
C ASP A 36 34.08 12.44 5.05
N GLY A 37 33.71 13.46 5.84
CA GLY A 37 32.98 13.27 7.09
C GLY A 37 32.40 14.53 7.71
N TYR A 38 31.86 14.40 8.92
CA TYR A 38 31.33 15.50 9.70
C TYR A 38 32.32 15.90 10.79
N GLU A 39 32.47 17.19 11.01
CA GLU A 39 33.28 17.75 12.10
C GLU A 39 32.41 18.59 13.02
N LEU A 40 32.47 18.29 14.31
CA LEU A 40 31.95 19.16 15.35
C LEU A 40 33.05 20.10 15.81
N THR A 41 32.89 21.38 15.49
CA THR A 41 33.81 22.44 15.88
C THR A 41 33.24 23.20 17.07
N ALA A 42 33.89 23.08 18.23
CA ALA A 42 33.55 23.84 19.43
C ALA A 42 34.54 24.99 19.59
N ILE A 43 34.04 26.22 19.55
CA ILE A 43 34.79 27.44 19.81
C ILE A 43 34.51 27.88 21.24
N CYS A 44 35.56 27.96 22.06
CA CYS A 44 35.50 28.47 23.42
C CYS A 44 36.22 29.83 23.47
N GLY A 45 35.43 30.90 23.56
CA GLY A 45 35.95 32.28 23.49
C GLY A 45 36.60 32.60 22.14
N ASN A 46 37.52 33.56 22.11
CA ASN A 46 38.18 34.01 20.87
C ASN A 46 39.45 33.23 20.50
N THR A 47 39.82 32.16 21.21
CA THR A 47 41.18 31.61 21.11
C THR A 47 41.33 30.08 21.11
N LYS A 48 40.27 29.31 21.40
CA LYS A 48 40.39 27.84 21.45
C LYS A 48 39.32 27.18 20.61
N THR A 49 39.76 26.52 19.54
CA THR A 49 38.93 25.68 18.67
C THR A 49 39.28 24.22 18.93
N VAL A 50 38.26 23.41 19.19
CA VAL A 50 38.38 21.95 19.24
C VAL A 50 37.55 21.39 18.10
N THR A 51 38.16 20.56 17.26
CA THR A 51 37.50 19.85 16.16
C THR A 51 37.40 18.38 16.50
N ILE A 52 36.20 17.82 16.40
CA ILE A 52 35.91 16.42 16.69
C ILE A 52 35.32 15.78 15.44
N ASP A 53 35.98 14.75 14.89
CA ASP A 53 35.40 13.92 13.83
C ASP A 53 34.13 13.23 14.38
N ALA A 54 32.99 13.46 13.74
CA ALA A 54 31.70 12.93 14.12
C ALA A 54 31.20 11.87 13.12
N MET A 55 30.59 10.81 13.64
CA MET A 55 29.98 9.75 12.83
C MET A 55 28.49 10.04 12.64
N ARG A 56 28.02 9.97 11.38
CA ARG A 56 26.60 10.10 11.05
C ARG A 56 25.92 8.73 11.20
N PRO A 57 24.69 8.67 11.72
CA PRO A 57 23.84 7.51 11.52
C PRO A 57 23.52 7.35 10.03
N GLU A 58 23.70 6.15 9.52
CA GLU A 58 23.26 5.74 8.20
C GLU A 58 22.21 4.65 8.36
N PHE A 59 21.12 4.77 7.61
CA PHE A 59 20.15 3.69 7.47
C PHE A 59 20.84 2.47 6.86
N VAL A 60 20.72 1.35 7.55
CA VAL A 60 21.22 0.05 7.08
C VAL A 60 20.07 -0.70 6.43
N SER A 61 18.95 -0.82 7.15
CA SER A 61 17.85 -1.68 6.73
C SER A 61 16.53 -1.43 7.44
N LEU A 62 15.47 -1.97 6.83
CA LEU A 62 14.13 -2.06 7.39
C LEU A 62 13.76 -3.53 7.58
N HIS A 63 13.20 -3.84 8.74
CA HIS A 63 12.75 -5.16 9.14
C HIS A 63 11.24 -5.14 9.37
N PHE A 64 10.52 -6.14 8.87
CA PHE A 64 9.17 -6.45 9.33
C PHE A 64 9.21 -7.65 10.27
N ILE A 65 8.62 -7.53 11.45
CA ILE A 65 8.65 -8.53 12.52
C ILE A 65 7.21 -8.99 12.75
N SER A 66 6.93 -10.25 12.43
CA SER A 66 5.58 -10.80 12.57
C SER A 66 5.29 -11.21 14.02
N GLY A 67 4.40 -10.49 14.71
CA GLY A 67 4.00 -10.81 16.09
C GLY A 67 5.11 -10.66 17.15
N GLU A 68 4.80 -11.03 18.39
CA GLU A 68 5.78 -11.00 19.50
C GLU A 68 6.81 -12.12 19.35
N GLY A 69 8.05 -11.76 18.98
CA GLY A 69 9.18 -12.70 18.86
C GLY A 69 9.26 -13.46 17.53
N GLY A 70 8.56 -13.00 16.50
CA GLY A 70 8.65 -13.59 15.15
C GLY A 70 9.96 -13.28 14.43
N GLU A 71 10.14 -13.96 13.29
CA GLU A 71 11.28 -13.72 12.40
C GLU A 71 11.28 -12.26 11.91
N ALA A 72 12.45 -11.63 11.96
CA ALA A 72 12.69 -10.31 11.38
C ALA A 72 13.04 -10.49 9.90
N TYR A 73 12.23 -9.90 9.02
CA TYR A 73 12.40 -9.99 7.57
C TYR A 73 13.08 -8.73 7.04
N HIS A 74 14.30 -8.87 6.50
CA HIS A 74 15.13 -7.76 6.06
C HIS A 74 14.89 -7.44 4.58
N ILE A 75 14.36 -6.26 4.27
CA ILE A 75 14.01 -5.88 2.88
C ILE A 75 15.23 -5.71 1.94
N HIS A 76 16.45 -5.87 2.45
CA HIS A 76 17.70 -5.66 1.71
C HIS A 76 18.63 -6.88 1.66
N ASP A 77 18.28 -8.02 2.28
CA ASP A 77 19.21 -9.17 2.34
C ASP A 77 19.30 -9.90 0.99
N ARG A 78 18.35 -9.64 0.08
CA ARG A 78 18.23 -10.24 -1.25
C ARG A 78 18.18 -11.77 -1.22
N THR A 79 18.05 -12.39 -0.05
CA THR A 79 18.10 -13.84 0.13
C THR A 79 16.71 -14.44 0.21
N ASP A 80 15.72 -13.67 0.68
CA ASP A 80 14.31 -13.97 0.52
C ASP A 80 13.66 -12.94 -0.40
N THR A 81 12.78 -13.39 -1.29
CA THR A 81 12.19 -12.66 -2.42
C THR A 81 11.27 -11.50 -2.00
N TRP A 82 11.84 -10.47 -1.39
CA TRP A 82 11.26 -9.13 -1.23
C TRP A 82 11.99 -8.27 -2.26
N GLN A 83 11.49 -8.28 -3.49
CA GLN A 83 12.17 -7.56 -4.57
C GLN A 83 12.13 -6.07 -4.23
N ARG A 84 13.31 -5.49 -3.99
CA ARG A 84 13.53 -4.05 -4.07
C ARG A 84 12.74 -3.57 -5.30
N MET A 85 11.81 -2.62 -5.12
CA MET A 85 11.19 -1.95 -6.27
C MET A 85 12.33 -1.61 -7.24
N PRO A 86 12.27 -2.07 -8.51
CA PRO A 86 13.23 -1.65 -9.51
C PRO A 86 13.34 -0.12 -9.52
N PRO A 87 14.47 0.45 -9.95
CA PRO A 87 14.58 1.90 -10.04
C PRO A 87 13.39 2.43 -10.84
N TYR A 88 12.67 3.38 -10.24
CA TYR A 88 11.44 3.93 -10.78
C TYR A 88 11.61 4.33 -12.26
N PRO A 89 10.64 4.00 -13.13
CA PRO A 89 9.38 3.32 -12.82
C PRO A 89 9.53 1.80 -12.66
N ALA A 90 8.79 1.21 -11.71
CA ALA A 90 8.64 -0.24 -11.56
C ALA A 90 7.93 -0.83 -12.79
N ASN A 91 8.12 -2.14 -13.06
CA ASN A 91 7.28 -2.82 -14.04
C ASN A 91 5.87 -3.01 -13.46
N VAL A 92 4.85 -2.97 -14.32
CA VAL A 92 3.43 -3.09 -13.94
C VAL A 92 3.09 -4.38 -13.19
N ASN A 93 3.92 -5.42 -13.31
CA ASN A 93 3.73 -6.72 -12.68
C ASN A 93 4.76 -7.04 -11.59
N ASP A 94 5.50 -6.05 -11.11
CA ASP A 94 6.41 -6.26 -9.99
C ASP A 94 5.61 -6.61 -8.73
N PRO A 95 5.99 -7.68 -8.01
CA PRO A 95 5.27 -8.10 -6.82
C PRO A 95 5.46 -7.09 -5.68
N ALA A 96 4.35 -6.72 -5.04
CA ALA A 96 4.40 -5.99 -3.79
C ALA A 96 4.77 -6.92 -2.64
N CYS A 97 5.44 -6.31 -1.66
CA CYS A 97 5.80 -6.93 -0.40
C CYS A 97 4.61 -6.85 0.56
N PHE A 98 4.05 -7.99 1.01
CA PHE A 98 2.89 -8.02 1.91
C PHE A 98 3.15 -8.82 3.18
N LYS A 99 2.86 -8.23 4.35
CA LYS A 99 2.84 -8.96 5.62
C LYS A 99 1.86 -8.30 6.59
N MET A 100 0.90 -9.09 7.09
CA MET A 100 -0.12 -8.62 8.04
C MET A 100 0.40 -8.62 9.48
N GLY A 101 -0.07 -7.69 10.31
CA GLY A 101 0.17 -7.70 11.76
C GLY A 101 1.65 -7.63 12.14
N CYS A 102 2.45 -6.87 11.39
CA CYS A 102 3.88 -6.75 11.63
C CYS A 102 4.21 -5.48 12.38
N LYS A 103 5.16 -5.62 13.32
CA LYS A 103 5.94 -4.47 13.78
C LYS A 103 6.98 -4.17 12.71
N THR A 104 7.26 -2.91 12.50
CA THR A 104 8.38 -2.51 11.63
C THR A 104 9.53 -2.06 12.52
N ALA A 105 10.74 -2.48 12.19
CA ALA A 105 11.96 -2.11 12.88
C ALA A 105 12.97 -1.55 11.89
N VAL A 106 13.61 -0.43 12.24
CA VAL A 106 14.65 0.17 11.40
C VAL A 106 16.03 -0.07 12.03
N GLU A 107 17.01 -0.44 11.21
CA GLU A 107 18.39 -0.61 11.62
C GLU A 107 19.26 0.54 11.11
N VAL A 108 20.11 1.05 12.00
CA VAL A 108 20.98 2.21 11.75
C VAL A 108 22.41 1.87 12.18
N GLN A 109 23.38 2.27 11.38
CA GLN A 109 24.82 2.16 11.69
C GLN A 109 25.45 3.54 11.86
N PHE A 110 26.45 3.64 12.73
CA PHE A 110 27.30 4.83 12.80
C PHE A 110 28.59 4.54 12.06
N TRP A 111 28.79 5.24 10.95
CA TRP A 111 29.89 4.96 10.04
C TRP A 111 30.67 6.21 9.63
N HIS A 112 31.94 6.01 9.30
CA HIS A 112 32.81 7.01 8.68
C HIS A 112 33.76 6.31 7.69
N PRO A 113 33.99 6.85 6.48
CA PRO A 113 34.77 6.18 5.42
C PRO A 113 36.22 5.89 5.78
N THR A 114 36.88 6.82 6.49
CA THR A 114 38.33 6.77 6.72
C THR A 114 38.75 6.80 8.19
N LYS A 115 37.81 6.88 9.14
CA LYS A 115 38.10 7.14 10.56
C LYS A 115 37.52 6.05 11.45
N THR A 116 38.25 5.69 12.50
CA THR A 116 37.81 4.73 13.52
C THR A 116 37.39 5.49 14.77
N LEU A 117 36.31 5.05 15.41
CA LEU A 117 35.80 5.66 16.64
C LEU A 117 36.83 5.46 17.77
N THR A 118 37.53 6.52 18.16
CA THR A 118 38.55 6.48 19.21
C THR A 118 38.02 6.82 20.60
N PHE A 119 36.84 7.44 20.68
CA PHE A 119 36.16 7.78 21.93
C PHE A 119 34.66 7.95 21.69
N ALA A 120 33.84 7.41 22.60
CA ALA A 120 32.40 7.71 22.69
C ALA A 120 31.96 7.65 24.16
N THR A 121 31.15 8.60 24.61
CA THR A 121 30.38 8.45 25.85
C THR A 121 29.09 7.68 25.54
N PRO A 122 28.21 7.40 26.51
CA PRO A 122 26.83 7.03 26.20
C PRO A 122 26.22 7.98 25.17
N VAL A 123 26.04 7.48 23.95
CA VAL A 123 25.33 8.16 22.87
C VAL A 123 23.96 7.53 22.79
N GLU A 124 22.90 8.34 22.83
CA GLU A 124 21.55 7.89 22.54
C GLU A 124 21.19 8.27 21.11
N VAL A 125 20.56 7.34 20.40
CA VAL A 125 20.21 7.49 18.99
C VAL A 125 18.73 7.28 18.83
N ARG A 126 18.11 8.14 18.04
CA ARG A 126 16.67 8.17 17.81
C ARG A 126 16.40 8.28 16.31
N GLY A 127 15.54 7.40 15.82
CA GLY A 127 14.87 7.58 14.53
C GLY A 127 13.55 8.27 14.77
N ASP A 128 13.42 9.50 14.29
CA ASP A 128 12.15 10.18 14.10
C ASP A 128 11.55 9.75 12.78
N VAL A 129 10.96 8.57 12.79
CA VAL A 129 10.12 8.10 11.70
C VAL A 129 8.87 8.96 11.71
N HIS A 130 8.67 9.76 10.66
CA HIS A 130 7.34 10.31 10.40
C HIS A 130 6.48 9.13 9.94
N TRP A 131 5.78 8.49 10.88
CA TRP A 131 4.90 7.36 10.57
C TRP A 131 3.60 7.86 9.93
N LEU A 132 3.07 7.08 8.98
CA LEU A 132 1.68 7.20 8.50
C LEU A 132 0.68 7.36 9.67
N ASP A 133 0.89 6.61 10.76
CA ASP A 133 -0.02 6.59 11.90
C ASP A 133 -0.07 7.90 12.71
N GLU A 134 0.93 8.79 12.68
CA GLU A 134 0.79 10.12 13.33
C GLU A 134 -0.27 10.98 12.62
N TYR A 135 -0.37 10.86 11.29
CA TYR A 135 -1.39 11.52 10.48
C TYR A 135 -2.73 10.78 10.52
N ILE A 136 -2.70 9.45 10.59
CA ILE A 136 -3.88 8.57 10.53
C ILE A 136 -4.55 8.39 11.90
N THR A 137 -3.79 8.22 12.99
CA THR A 137 -4.30 8.04 14.37
C THR A 137 -4.30 9.31 15.21
N GLY A 138 -3.52 10.32 14.80
CA GLY A 138 -3.31 11.55 15.58
C GLY A 138 -2.53 11.33 16.89
N GLN A 139 -1.84 10.20 17.06
CA GLN A 139 -1.06 9.87 18.26
C GLN A 139 0.45 9.91 17.96
N ASP A 140 1.21 10.60 18.82
CA ASP A 140 2.68 10.61 18.83
C ASP A 140 3.16 9.26 19.40
N TYR A 141 3.89 8.49 18.60
CA TYR A 141 4.32 7.15 18.98
C TYR A 141 5.54 7.16 19.91
N GLY A 142 5.68 6.10 20.70
CA GLY A 142 6.83 5.90 21.59
C GLY A 142 8.13 5.97 20.81
N ARG A 143 8.92 7.02 21.07
CA ARG A 143 10.22 7.24 20.45
C ARG A 143 11.26 6.40 21.17
N ASP A 144 11.68 5.29 20.55
CA ASP A 144 12.72 4.44 21.11
C ASP A 144 14.12 5.06 20.93
N SER A 145 14.97 4.87 21.94
CA SER A 145 16.36 5.32 21.95
C SER A 145 17.30 4.14 22.21
N ALA A 146 18.37 4.01 21.43
CA ALA A 146 19.44 3.06 21.72
C ALA A 146 20.67 3.75 22.30
N SER A 147 21.30 3.16 23.33
CA SER A 147 22.48 3.71 24.00
C SER A 147 23.75 2.88 23.73
N PHE A 148 24.90 3.54 23.52
CA PHE A 148 26.17 2.88 23.16
C PHE A 148 27.31 3.21 24.15
N GLN A 149 28.23 2.27 24.45
CA GLN A 149 29.42 2.54 25.30
C GLN A 149 30.74 2.61 24.50
N SER A 150 31.77 3.24 25.08
CA SER A 150 33.04 3.59 24.42
C SER A 150 33.82 2.40 23.83
N GLY A 151 34.44 2.59 22.66
CA GLY A 151 35.59 1.78 22.22
C GLY A 151 35.27 0.56 21.33
N SER A 152 34.08 0.52 20.73
CA SER A 152 33.72 -0.54 19.78
C SER A 152 33.07 0.06 18.53
N SER A 153 33.72 -0.14 17.38
CA SER A 153 33.07 -0.02 16.07
C SER A 153 32.13 -1.22 15.95
N TYR A 154 30.88 -1.07 16.37
CA TYR A 154 29.91 -2.15 16.26
C TYR A 154 29.37 -2.22 14.83
N MET A 155 29.75 -3.27 14.11
CA MET A 155 28.82 -3.92 13.20
C MET A 155 27.72 -4.50 14.07
N ILE A 156 26.52 -3.97 14.03
CA ILE A 156 25.39 -4.62 14.70
C ILE A 156 24.89 -5.75 13.82
N SER A 157 25.69 -6.80 13.66
CA SER A 157 25.16 -8.07 13.16
C SER A 157 24.40 -8.74 14.30
N GLY A 158 23.11 -8.45 14.42
CA GLY A 158 22.16 -9.33 15.14
C GLY A 158 21.41 -8.78 16.36
N ALA A 159 21.54 -7.51 16.73
CA ALA A 159 20.68 -6.87 17.73
C ALA A 159 20.73 -5.34 17.59
N GLY A 160 20.14 -4.84 16.50
CA GLY A 160 20.07 -3.41 16.16
C GLY A 160 19.56 -2.55 17.30
N ALA A 161 19.90 -1.27 17.26
CA ALA A 161 19.01 -0.21 17.73
C ALA A 161 17.74 -0.22 16.87
N ALA A 162 16.88 -1.21 17.07
CA ALA A 162 15.62 -1.29 16.37
C ALA A 162 14.68 -0.25 17.00
N VAL A 163 14.30 0.75 16.21
CA VAL A 163 13.15 1.60 16.53
C VAL A 163 11.92 0.80 16.14
N TYR A 164 11.10 0.40 17.10
CA TYR A 164 9.90 -0.38 16.84
C TYR A 164 8.69 0.53 16.73
N SER A 165 7.83 0.28 15.75
CA SER A 165 6.44 0.77 15.82
C SER A 165 5.61 -0.25 16.59
N GLU A 166 4.95 0.20 17.67
CA GLU A 166 3.95 -0.58 18.41
C GLU A 166 2.51 -0.24 17.98
N ALA A 167 2.35 0.42 16.84
CA ALA A 167 1.05 0.84 16.35
C ALA A 167 0.20 -0.33 15.85
N THR A 168 -1.03 -0.40 16.35
CA THR A 168 -2.12 -1.08 15.65
C THR A 168 -2.70 -0.08 14.65
N THR A 169 -2.58 -0.36 13.34
CA THR A 169 -3.18 0.47 12.30
C THR A 169 -4.70 0.53 12.46
N VAL A 170 -5.30 1.66 12.11
CA VAL A 170 -6.76 1.80 12.03
C VAL A 170 -7.25 0.95 10.86
N PRO A 171 -8.39 0.23 10.96
CA PRO A 171 -8.83 -0.70 9.94
C PRO A 171 -9.48 0.02 8.75
N TYR A 172 -8.74 0.85 8.03
CA TYR A 172 -9.18 1.46 6.77
C TYR A 172 -8.07 1.44 5.72
N ILE A 173 -8.48 1.54 4.46
CA ILE A 173 -7.55 1.53 3.31
C ILE A 173 -6.90 2.89 3.14
N ASP A 174 -5.58 2.92 3.01
CA ASP A 174 -4.81 4.13 2.74
C ASP A 174 -3.49 3.81 2.04
N TYR A 175 -2.80 4.83 1.60
CA TYR A 175 -1.46 4.73 1.06
C TYR A 175 -0.63 5.97 1.40
N ASP A 176 0.69 5.82 1.49
CA ASP A 176 1.62 6.96 1.61
C ASP A 176 2.86 6.70 0.78
N HIS A 177 3.20 7.69 -0.05
CA HIS A 177 4.35 7.67 -0.96
C HIS A 177 5.57 8.39 -0.39
N ASN A 178 5.41 9.07 0.75
CA ASN A 178 6.40 9.98 1.33
C ASN A 178 6.69 9.62 2.79
N THR A 179 6.86 8.32 3.08
CA THR A 179 7.34 7.93 4.41
C THR A 179 8.84 8.24 4.49
N ASP A 180 9.15 9.31 5.21
CA ASP A 180 10.49 9.77 5.50
C ASP A 180 10.87 9.43 6.96
N ILE A 181 12.13 9.02 7.15
CA ILE A 181 12.68 8.78 8.48
C ILE A 181 13.75 9.83 8.74
N SER A 182 13.56 10.70 9.72
CA SER A 182 14.57 11.64 10.20
C SER A 182 15.42 11.00 11.30
N TRP A 183 16.72 11.24 11.30
CA TRP A 183 17.67 10.64 12.24
C TRP A 183 18.24 11.68 13.18
N ARG A 184 18.24 11.41 14.48
CA ARG A 184 18.81 12.28 15.52
C ARG A 184 19.67 11.49 16.50
N TYR A 185 20.67 12.15 17.10
CA TYR A 185 21.42 11.59 18.22
C TYR A 185 21.61 12.62 19.34
N GLN A 186 21.87 12.16 20.55
CA GLN A 186 22.32 13.00 21.65
C GLN A 186 23.49 12.33 22.38
N VAL A 187 24.43 13.14 22.84
CA VAL A 187 25.57 12.68 23.63
C VAL A 187 25.28 13.00 25.09
N LYS A 188 25.05 11.97 25.90
CA LYS A 188 24.77 12.17 27.32
C LYS A 188 26.02 12.66 28.03
N SER A 189 26.06 13.95 28.36
CA SER A 189 27.14 14.54 29.15
C SER A 189 26.87 14.35 30.64
N PRO A 190 27.90 14.29 31.50
CA PRO A 190 27.72 14.26 32.96
C PRO A 190 27.05 15.53 33.55
N GLN A 191 26.88 16.59 32.75
CA GLN A 191 26.39 17.92 33.16
C GLN A 191 25.18 18.42 32.33
N GLY A 192 24.59 17.58 31.47
CA GLY A 192 23.30 17.84 30.84
C GLY A 192 23.30 18.82 29.66
N THR A 193 23.97 18.48 28.55
CA THR A 193 23.60 19.09 27.25
C THR A 193 22.66 18.14 26.51
N ASP A 194 21.55 17.73 27.15
CA ASP A 194 20.58 16.73 26.67
C ASP A 194 19.82 17.15 25.39
N GLU A 195 20.46 17.91 24.51
CA GLU A 195 19.92 18.38 23.23
C GLU A 195 20.16 17.34 22.14
N TRP A 196 19.10 17.08 21.38
CA TRP A 196 19.13 16.23 20.20
C TRP A 196 19.72 16.98 19.01
N VAL A 197 20.60 16.31 18.26
CA VAL A 197 21.24 16.80 17.05
C VAL A 197 20.68 16.05 15.84
N ASP A 198 20.14 16.78 14.87
CA ASP A 198 19.67 16.24 13.59
C ASP A 198 20.82 15.77 12.70
N THR A 199 20.61 14.66 11.98
CA THR A 199 21.63 14.03 11.12
C THR A 199 21.11 13.62 9.74
N GLY A 200 19.96 14.13 9.34
CA GLY A 200 19.37 13.93 8.01
C GLY A 200 18.33 12.80 7.97
N SER A 201 17.92 12.39 6.77
CA SER A 201 16.77 11.49 6.57
C SER A 201 17.00 10.35 5.58
N SER A 202 16.16 9.31 5.68
CA SER A 202 15.94 8.28 4.66
C SER A 202 14.59 8.52 3.99
N ASN A 203 14.54 8.51 2.66
CA ASN A 203 13.36 8.94 1.89
C ASN A 203 12.96 7.90 0.82
N ASN A 204 11.76 8.05 0.27
CA ASN A 204 11.17 7.29 -0.85
C ASN A 204 10.71 5.86 -0.51
N LEU A 205 10.02 5.69 0.62
CA LEU A 205 9.30 4.45 0.92
C LEU A 205 7.81 4.63 0.57
N VAL A 206 7.23 3.61 -0.07
CA VAL A 206 5.81 3.55 -0.42
C VAL A 206 5.15 2.45 0.41
N TYR A 207 4.07 2.78 1.11
CA TYR A 207 3.30 1.84 1.92
C TYR A 207 1.84 1.84 1.49
N TYR A 208 1.25 0.64 1.52
CA TYR A 208 -0.17 0.40 1.30
C TYR A 208 -0.79 -0.19 2.57
N ILE A 209 -1.89 0.39 3.03
CA ILE A 209 -2.73 -0.15 4.10
C ILE A 209 -3.96 -0.78 3.45
N ILE A 210 -4.16 -2.07 3.72
CA ILE A 210 -5.30 -2.85 3.20
C ILE A 210 -6.07 -3.51 4.35
N LEU A 211 -7.30 -3.94 4.06
CA LEU A 211 -8.23 -4.40 5.11
C LEU A 211 -7.87 -5.77 5.68
N GLU A 212 -7.40 -6.68 4.83
CA GLU A 212 -7.18 -8.07 5.18
C GLU A 212 -6.12 -8.69 4.25
N GLN A 213 -5.68 -9.90 4.55
CA GLN A 213 -4.79 -10.66 3.66
C GLN A 213 -5.35 -10.73 2.22
N PRO A 214 -4.54 -10.39 1.20
CA PRO A 214 -4.92 -10.51 -0.20
C PRO A 214 -5.37 -11.91 -0.58
N ARG A 215 -6.37 -12.00 -1.45
CA ARG A 215 -7.04 -13.25 -1.86
C ARG A 215 -6.76 -13.55 -3.32
N ALA A 216 -6.97 -14.80 -3.74
CA ALA A 216 -6.83 -15.18 -5.14
C ALA A 216 -7.74 -14.31 -6.04
N PRO A 217 -7.27 -13.85 -7.22
CA PRO A 217 -6.02 -14.27 -7.87
C PRO A 217 -4.79 -13.42 -7.45
N MET A 218 -4.95 -12.52 -6.47
CA MET A 218 -3.96 -11.55 -5.99
C MET A 218 -3.36 -11.88 -4.62
N THR A 219 -3.08 -13.16 -4.34
CA THR A 219 -2.44 -13.54 -3.06
C THR A 219 -1.05 -12.93 -2.87
N ALA A 220 -0.37 -12.61 -3.98
CA ALA A 220 0.85 -11.81 -4.03
C ALA A 220 0.55 -10.60 -4.93
N PRO A 221 -0.03 -9.52 -4.37
CA PRO A 221 -0.54 -8.42 -5.18
C PRO A 221 0.60 -7.69 -5.90
N TRP A 222 0.34 -7.17 -7.09
CA TRP A 222 1.30 -6.35 -7.83
C TRP A 222 1.27 -4.91 -7.33
N VAL A 223 2.39 -4.20 -7.42
CA VAL A 223 2.50 -2.81 -6.95
C VAL A 223 1.47 -1.92 -7.63
N GLU A 224 1.36 -1.98 -8.95
CA GLU A 224 0.40 -1.19 -9.73
C GLU A 224 -1.07 -1.49 -9.33
N VAL A 225 -1.36 -2.75 -9.02
CA VAL A 225 -2.70 -3.18 -8.58
C VAL A 225 -3.03 -2.58 -7.22
N LEU A 226 -2.07 -2.57 -6.29
CA LEU A 226 -2.26 -1.95 -4.97
C LEU A 226 -2.37 -0.43 -5.08
N GLU A 227 -1.52 0.20 -5.88
CA GLU A 227 -1.54 1.64 -6.14
C GLU A 227 -2.95 2.09 -6.54
N MET A 228 -3.48 1.49 -7.62
CA MET A 228 -4.82 1.83 -8.12
C MET A 228 -5.92 1.46 -7.13
N ALA A 229 -5.88 0.25 -6.56
CA ALA A 229 -6.96 -0.22 -5.70
C ALA A 229 -7.04 0.58 -4.38
N THR A 230 -5.90 0.92 -3.79
CA THR A 230 -5.85 1.72 -2.55
C THR A 230 -6.25 3.17 -2.79
N GLU A 231 -5.90 3.74 -3.95
CA GLU A 231 -6.40 5.06 -4.34
C GLU A 231 -7.92 5.06 -4.49
N TRP A 232 -8.50 4.07 -5.18
CA TRP A 232 -9.95 4.01 -5.39
C TRP A 232 -10.74 3.80 -4.11
N ALA A 233 -10.24 2.95 -3.22
CA ALA A 233 -10.92 2.54 -2.01
C ALA A 233 -10.42 3.28 -0.75
N GLN A 234 -9.73 4.41 -0.91
CA GLN A 234 -9.18 5.18 0.19
C GLN A 234 -10.26 5.48 1.25
N GLN A 235 -9.90 5.33 2.52
CA GLN A 235 -10.74 5.49 3.72
C GLN A 235 -11.85 4.46 3.89
N GLU A 236 -12.01 3.49 2.99
CA GLU A 236 -12.96 2.39 3.21
C GLU A 236 -12.52 1.52 4.38
N THR A 237 -13.47 1.17 5.24
CA THR A 237 -13.25 0.40 6.48
C THR A 237 -13.79 -1.02 6.40
N THR A 238 -14.42 -1.39 5.28
CA THR A 238 -15.10 -2.68 5.12
C THR A 238 -14.80 -3.28 3.76
N GLN A 239 -14.74 -4.61 3.69
CA GLN A 239 -14.52 -5.34 2.43
C GLN A 239 -15.58 -5.00 1.38
N GLN A 240 -16.85 -4.82 1.81
CA GLN A 240 -17.96 -4.45 0.94
C GLN A 240 -17.82 -3.01 0.42
N GLY A 241 -17.42 -2.07 1.28
CA GLY A 241 -17.14 -0.69 0.89
C GLY A 241 -16.00 -0.61 -0.12
N ALA A 242 -14.89 -1.31 0.14
CA ALA A 242 -13.76 -1.41 -0.79
C ALA A 242 -14.16 -1.99 -2.15
N ALA A 243 -14.86 -3.12 -2.18
CA ALA A 243 -15.39 -3.72 -3.41
C ALA A 243 -16.35 -2.76 -4.14
N GLY A 244 -17.18 -2.02 -3.41
CA GLY A 244 -18.06 -1.00 -3.96
C GLY A 244 -17.27 0.12 -4.65
N LYS A 245 -16.22 0.63 -4.01
CA LYS A 245 -15.35 1.67 -4.58
C LYS A 245 -14.57 1.21 -5.79
N VAL A 246 -14.04 -0.01 -5.77
CA VAL A 246 -13.42 -0.63 -6.94
C VAL A 246 -14.44 -0.78 -8.09
N THR A 247 -15.67 -1.18 -7.78
CA THR A 247 -16.76 -1.27 -8.77
C THR A 247 -17.04 0.09 -9.43
N GLU A 248 -17.11 1.15 -8.61
CA GLU A 248 -17.30 2.53 -9.08
C GLU A 248 -16.15 2.99 -9.98
N ALA A 249 -14.90 2.76 -9.55
CA ALA A 249 -13.71 3.18 -10.28
C ALA A 249 -13.60 2.49 -11.64
N ILE A 250 -13.85 1.18 -11.72
CA ILE A 250 -13.86 0.45 -12.99
C ILE A 250 -14.95 0.97 -13.92
N TYR A 251 -16.18 1.18 -13.42
CA TYR A 251 -17.27 1.70 -14.24
C TYR A 251 -17.01 3.13 -14.75
N CYS A 252 -16.29 3.94 -13.97
CA CYS A 252 -15.95 5.32 -14.30
C CYS A 252 -14.57 5.47 -14.99
N SER A 253 -13.90 4.37 -15.33
CA SER A 253 -12.52 4.35 -15.84
C SER A 253 -12.34 4.94 -17.25
N GLY A 254 -13.42 5.12 -18.01
CA GLY A 254 -13.38 5.51 -19.42
C GLY A 254 -13.26 4.32 -20.39
N LEU A 255 -13.23 3.08 -19.89
CA LEU A 255 -13.43 1.89 -20.72
C LEU A 255 -14.84 1.88 -21.34
N GLU A 256 -15.01 1.12 -22.41
CA GLU A 256 -16.31 0.98 -23.09
C GLU A 256 -16.75 -0.48 -23.18
N TYR A 257 -18.05 -0.73 -23.08
CA TYR A 257 -18.59 -2.08 -23.27
C TYR A 257 -18.45 -2.53 -24.74
N ASN A 258 -17.96 -3.75 -24.97
CA ASN A 258 -17.75 -4.33 -26.29
C ASN A 258 -19.10 -4.76 -26.92
N THR A 259 -19.72 -3.82 -27.63
CA THR A 259 -20.96 -4.02 -28.39
C THR A 259 -20.74 -4.74 -29.73
N GLY A 260 -19.47 -4.92 -30.14
CA GLY A 260 -19.07 -5.45 -31.43
C GLY A 260 -18.97 -4.41 -32.57
N GLU A 261 -19.37 -3.16 -32.32
CA GLU A 261 -19.35 -2.09 -33.34
C GLU A 261 -17.94 -1.83 -33.88
N ASP A 262 -16.95 -1.76 -32.99
CA ASP A 262 -15.56 -1.44 -33.36
C ASP A 262 -14.73 -2.67 -33.72
N THR A 263 -15.11 -3.84 -33.16
CA THR A 263 -14.30 -5.06 -33.22
C THR A 263 -14.83 -6.09 -34.21
N GLY A 264 -16.09 -5.96 -34.65
CA GLY A 264 -16.82 -7.00 -35.38
C GLY A 264 -17.05 -8.28 -34.58
N GLN A 265 -16.82 -8.25 -33.26
CA GLN A 265 -16.84 -9.40 -32.37
C GLN A 265 -17.59 -9.05 -31.07
N PRO A 266 -18.93 -8.98 -31.13
CA PRO A 266 -19.75 -8.56 -30.00
C PRO A 266 -19.53 -9.47 -28.79
N GLY A 267 -19.36 -8.86 -27.61
CA GLY A 267 -19.22 -9.59 -26.34
C GLY A 267 -17.95 -10.43 -26.20
N ARG A 268 -16.97 -10.34 -27.10
CA ARG A 268 -15.70 -11.06 -26.96
C ARG A 268 -14.84 -10.40 -25.85
N PRO A 269 -14.27 -11.17 -24.90
CA PRO A 269 -13.37 -10.62 -23.89
C PRO A 269 -12.06 -10.16 -24.53
N ARG A 270 -11.54 -9.03 -24.05
CA ARG A 270 -10.29 -8.44 -24.53
C ARG A 270 -9.08 -9.06 -23.85
N TYR A 271 -9.16 -9.25 -22.53
CA TYR A 271 -8.03 -9.65 -21.69
C TYR A 271 -8.11 -11.12 -21.26
N TYR A 272 -8.81 -11.95 -22.04
CA TYR A 272 -8.81 -13.40 -21.86
C TYR A 272 -7.80 -14.08 -22.79
N ASP A 273 -6.89 -14.86 -22.22
CA ASP A 273 -6.06 -15.77 -23.00
C ASP A 273 -6.78 -17.12 -23.19
N PHE A 274 -7.30 -17.33 -24.39
CA PHE A 274 -7.98 -18.59 -24.77
C PHE A 274 -7.08 -19.83 -24.76
N SER A 275 -5.75 -19.66 -24.75
CA SER A 275 -4.81 -20.79 -24.74
C SER A 275 -4.50 -21.28 -23.33
N THR A 276 -4.43 -20.38 -22.36
CA THR A 276 -4.08 -20.69 -20.96
C THR A 276 -5.27 -20.58 -20.01
N GLY A 277 -6.35 -19.93 -20.44
CA GLY A 277 -7.51 -19.60 -19.61
C GLY A 277 -7.24 -18.46 -18.61
N CYS A 278 -6.13 -17.74 -18.74
CA CYS A 278 -5.71 -16.70 -17.80
C CYS A 278 -6.26 -15.31 -18.15
N PHE A 279 -6.29 -14.43 -17.16
CA PHE A 279 -6.49 -13.00 -17.33
C PHE A 279 -5.17 -12.32 -17.68
N LYS A 280 -5.13 -11.61 -18.79
CA LYS A 280 -3.97 -10.85 -19.27
C LYS A 280 -3.89 -9.51 -18.52
N LEU A 281 -3.60 -9.58 -17.23
CA LEU A 281 -3.57 -8.42 -16.37
C LEU A 281 -2.48 -7.43 -16.78
N THR A 282 -1.31 -7.93 -17.21
CA THR A 282 -0.24 -7.06 -17.70
C THR A 282 -0.72 -6.17 -18.86
N ASP A 283 -1.41 -6.76 -19.85
CA ASP A 283 -1.99 -6.01 -20.97
C ASP A 283 -3.10 -5.05 -20.49
N CYS A 284 -3.94 -5.49 -19.56
CA CYS A 284 -5.01 -4.68 -18.98
C CYS A 284 -4.50 -3.43 -18.26
N LEU A 285 -3.42 -3.53 -17.48
CA LEU A 285 -2.81 -2.40 -16.80
C LEU A 285 -2.12 -1.44 -17.77
N GLN A 286 -1.43 -1.97 -18.79
CA GLN A 286 -0.72 -1.15 -19.79
C GLN A 286 -1.67 -0.35 -20.68
N GLU A 287 -2.86 -0.89 -20.94
CA GLU A 287 -3.90 -0.25 -21.76
C GLU A 287 -4.96 0.48 -20.91
N TRP A 288 -4.74 0.60 -19.59
CA TRP A 288 -5.73 1.20 -18.70
C TRP A 288 -6.00 2.66 -19.06
N GLY A 289 -7.27 3.02 -19.22
CA GLY A 289 -7.68 4.38 -19.58
C GLY A 289 -7.57 4.70 -21.08
N ASP A 290 -6.97 3.82 -21.90
CA ASP A 290 -7.25 3.83 -23.33
C ASP A 290 -8.69 3.35 -23.52
N ALA A 291 -9.45 3.94 -24.45
CA ALA A 291 -10.87 3.63 -24.73
C ALA A 291 -11.04 2.19 -25.27
N SER A 292 -10.73 1.23 -24.43
CA SER A 292 -10.63 -0.19 -24.71
C SER A 292 -12.00 -0.82 -24.52
N ASN A 293 -12.39 -1.59 -25.53
CA ASN A 293 -13.63 -2.36 -25.51
C ASN A 293 -13.46 -3.61 -24.65
N VAL A 294 -14.14 -3.65 -23.50
CA VAL A 294 -14.15 -4.75 -22.54
C VAL A 294 -15.54 -5.39 -22.46
N ASN A 295 -15.65 -6.64 -22.02
CA ASN A 295 -16.93 -7.29 -21.78
C ASN A 295 -17.18 -7.58 -20.29
N CYS A 296 -18.30 -8.25 -19.99
CA CYS A 296 -18.65 -8.62 -18.63
C CYS A 296 -17.62 -9.52 -17.95
N TRP A 297 -16.96 -10.42 -18.69
CA TRP A 297 -15.91 -11.27 -18.15
C TRP A 297 -14.67 -10.46 -17.76
N ASP A 298 -14.23 -9.54 -18.61
CA ASP A 298 -13.11 -8.62 -18.30
C ASP A 298 -13.43 -7.78 -17.06
N CYS A 299 -14.63 -7.18 -17.00
CA CYS A 299 -15.07 -6.36 -15.87
C CYS A 299 -15.12 -7.14 -14.55
N ALA A 300 -15.69 -8.34 -14.56
CA ALA A 300 -15.73 -9.20 -13.38
C ALA A 300 -14.32 -9.61 -12.93
N GLN A 301 -13.39 -9.85 -13.87
CA GLN A 301 -12.00 -10.17 -13.55
C GLN A 301 -11.24 -9.00 -12.97
N MET A 302 -11.36 -7.81 -13.57
CA MET A 302 -10.78 -6.58 -12.99
C MET A 302 -11.30 -6.39 -11.56
N LEU A 303 -12.61 -6.48 -11.37
CA LEU A 303 -13.25 -6.34 -10.06
C LEU A 303 -12.70 -7.34 -9.04
N SER A 304 -12.60 -8.62 -9.40
CA SER A 304 -12.01 -9.65 -8.53
C SER A 304 -10.53 -9.37 -8.24
N VAL A 305 -9.73 -8.99 -9.23
CA VAL A 305 -8.30 -8.68 -9.07
C VAL A 305 -8.08 -7.55 -8.07
N PHE A 306 -8.65 -6.37 -8.33
CA PHE A 306 -8.40 -5.18 -7.53
C PHE A 306 -9.03 -5.30 -6.13
N SER A 307 -10.25 -5.84 -6.02
CA SER A 307 -10.90 -6.01 -4.71
C SER A 307 -10.20 -7.06 -3.86
N ASN A 308 -9.67 -8.13 -4.47
CA ASN A 308 -9.00 -9.19 -3.72
C ASN A 308 -7.58 -8.83 -3.33
N ALA A 309 -6.93 -7.90 -4.04
CA ALA A 309 -5.69 -7.27 -3.58
C ALA A 309 -5.90 -6.50 -2.25
N LEU A 310 -7.10 -5.94 -2.03
CA LEU A 310 -7.50 -5.27 -0.78
C LEU A 310 -8.09 -6.23 0.27
N GLY A 311 -8.22 -7.52 -0.05
CA GLY A 311 -8.73 -8.55 0.86
C GLY A 311 -10.24 -8.78 0.85
N ALA A 312 -10.99 -8.32 -0.17
CA ALA A 312 -12.46 -8.42 -0.21
C ALA A 312 -13.05 -9.83 -0.51
N ASP A 313 -12.21 -10.78 -0.94
CA ASP A 313 -12.57 -12.19 -1.23
C ASP A 313 -13.74 -12.40 -2.22
N LEU A 314 -13.78 -11.62 -3.28
CA LEU A 314 -14.75 -11.76 -4.36
C LEU A 314 -14.46 -12.97 -5.24
N GLN A 315 -15.49 -13.78 -5.47
CA GLN A 315 -15.52 -14.77 -6.55
C GLN A 315 -16.17 -14.15 -7.80
N MET A 316 -16.01 -14.80 -8.95
CA MET A 316 -16.81 -14.48 -10.13
C MET A 316 -18.18 -15.16 -10.03
N TYR A 317 -19.22 -14.50 -10.52
CA TYR A 317 -20.56 -15.06 -10.66
C TYR A 317 -20.96 -15.13 -12.12
N TYR A 318 -21.24 -16.34 -12.59
CA TYR A 318 -21.69 -16.61 -13.95
C TYR A 318 -23.22 -16.71 -13.98
N ILE A 319 -23.89 -15.68 -14.49
CA ILE A 319 -25.33 -15.62 -14.67
C ILE A 319 -25.67 -16.14 -16.07
N THR A 320 -26.58 -17.10 -16.16
CA THR A 320 -27.05 -17.68 -17.43
C THR A 320 -28.47 -18.20 -17.29
N SER A 321 -29.06 -18.69 -18.38
CA SER A 321 -30.37 -19.34 -18.36
C SER A 321 -30.29 -20.80 -18.82
N THR A 322 -31.31 -21.58 -18.49
CA THR A 322 -31.45 -22.96 -19.01
C THR A 322 -31.62 -23.02 -20.53
N ALA A 323 -32.08 -21.95 -21.16
CA ALA A 323 -32.18 -21.81 -22.62
C ALA A 323 -30.88 -21.35 -23.29
N GLY A 324 -29.85 -21.02 -22.50
CA GLY A 324 -28.56 -20.52 -22.98
C GLY A 324 -28.56 -19.03 -23.35
N PHE A 325 -29.65 -18.30 -23.05
CA PHE A 325 -29.74 -16.85 -23.19
C PHE A 325 -30.89 -16.24 -22.36
N PHE A 326 -30.84 -14.95 -22.07
CA PHE A 326 -31.94 -14.20 -21.47
C PHE A 326 -32.01 -12.77 -22.00
N TYR A 327 -33.23 -12.26 -22.13
CA TYR A 327 -33.49 -10.88 -22.56
C TYR A 327 -33.34 -9.92 -21.39
N LEU A 328 -32.93 -8.70 -21.73
CA LEU A 328 -32.61 -7.66 -20.76
C LEU A 328 -33.76 -6.68 -20.61
N ASN A 329 -33.90 -6.14 -19.41
CA ASN A 329 -34.46 -4.80 -19.21
C ASN A 329 -33.51 -3.73 -19.76
N TYR A 330 -33.90 -2.46 -19.66
CA TYR A 330 -32.96 -1.39 -19.94
C TYR A 330 -31.83 -1.41 -18.90
N ILE A 331 -30.61 -1.49 -19.41
CA ILE A 331 -29.36 -1.37 -18.66
C ILE A 331 -28.57 -0.20 -19.21
N ARG A 332 -27.57 0.26 -18.47
CA ARG A 332 -26.60 1.23 -18.96
C ARG A 332 -25.19 0.65 -18.88
N PRO A 333 -24.72 -0.01 -19.95
CA PRO A 333 -23.37 -0.55 -20.00
C PRO A 333 -22.33 0.56 -19.78
N LEU A 334 -21.21 0.18 -19.18
CA LEU A 334 -20.01 0.99 -19.04
C LEU A 334 -19.69 1.72 -20.36
N GLY A 335 -19.49 3.03 -20.27
CA GLY A 335 -19.16 3.89 -21.42
C GLY A 335 -20.29 4.08 -22.45
N ARG A 336 -21.49 3.53 -22.24
CA ARG A 336 -22.59 3.54 -23.22
C ARG A 336 -23.88 4.18 -22.66
N GLY A 337 -24.85 4.38 -23.54
CA GLY A 337 -26.20 4.86 -23.20
C GLY A 337 -27.13 3.74 -22.72
N TRP A 338 -28.33 4.11 -22.27
CA TRP A 338 -29.37 3.14 -21.92
C TRP A 338 -29.76 2.28 -23.13
N THR A 339 -29.82 0.97 -22.93
CA THR A 339 -30.19 0.02 -23.96
C THR A 339 -30.72 -1.27 -23.33
N ASN A 340 -31.59 -1.97 -24.02
CA ASN A 340 -31.94 -3.38 -23.78
C ASN A 340 -31.46 -4.28 -24.93
N ASP A 341 -30.63 -3.72 -25.80
CA ASP A 341 -29.98 -4.32 -26.97
C ASP A 341 -28.53 -3.84 -27.03
N PRO A 342 -27.63 -4.39 -26.20
CA PRO A 342 -26.26 -3.90 -26.07
C PRO A 342 -25.35 -4.33 -27.21
N PHE A 343 -25.79 -5.19 -28.12
CA PHE A 343 -25.00 -5.63 -29.28
C PHE A 343 -25.64 -5.04 -30.55
N VAL A 344 -24.85 -4.42 -31.43
CA VAL A 344 -25.36 -3.53 -32.50
C VAL A 344 -26.01 -4.30 -33.68
N ALA A 345 -26.88 -5.28 -33.40
CA ALA A 345 -27.53 -6.10 -34.41
C ALA A 345 -28.89 -5.56 -34.88
N GLY A 346 -29.39 -4.47 -34.28
CA GLY A 346 -30.65 -3.83 -34.70
C GLY A 346 -31.90 -4.63 -34.32
N GLY A 347 -31.80 -5.47 -33.29
CA GLY A 347 -32.86 -6.28 -32.71
C GLY A 347 -32.42 -6.71 -31.33
N ARG A 348 -33.36 -6.83 -30.38
CA ARG A 348 -33.12 -7.05 -28.94
C ARG A 348 -32.25 -8.29 -28.67
N ASP A 349 -30.93 -8.17 -28.78
CA ASP A 349 -30.03 -9.30 -28.65
C ASP A 349 -29.90 -9.69 -27.17
N PRO A 350 -30.17 -10.96 -26.83
CA PRO A 350 -30.11 -11.40 -25.45
C PRO A 350 -28.67 -11.59 -24.99
N PHE A 351 -28.47 -11.59 -23.67
CA PHE A 351 -27.24 -12.09 -23.07
C PHE A 351 -27.26 -13.62 -23.07
N SER A 352 -26.26 -14.26 -23.65
CA SER A 352 -26.03 -15.69 -23.43
C SER A 352 -25.57 -15.97 -21.99
N CYS A 353 -24.83 -15.02 -21.43
CA CYS A 353 -24.38 -15.00 -20.06
C CYS A 353 -23.99 -13.58 -19.62
N HIS A 354 -23.83 -13.40 -18.32
CA HIS A 354 -23.25 -12.20 -17.71
C HIS A 354 -22.35 -12.57 -16.53
N TRP A 355 -21.23 -11.88 -16.38
CA TRP A 355 -20.27 -12.12 -15.31
C TRP A 355 -20.23 -10.93 -14.34
N THR A 356 -20.23 -11.21 -13.03
CA THR A 356 -20.19 -10.20 -11.94
C THR A 356 -19.25 -10.66 -10.82
N GLY A 357 -19.07 -9.84 -9.77
CA GLY A 357 -18.53 -10.26 -8.47
C GLY A 357 -19.61 -10.86 -7.53
N TRP A 358 -19.18 -11.73 -6.60
CA TRP A 358 -19.98 -12.47 -5.59
C TRP A 358 -19.24 -12.48 -4.24
N PRO A 359 -19.86 -12.46 -3.02
CA PRO A 359 -21.14 -13.06 -2.59
C PRO A 359 -22.45 -12.28 -2.73
N GLN A 360 -22.36 -10.97 -2.83
CA GLN A 360 -23.45 -10.14 -3.34
C GLN A 360 -23.02 -9.62 -4.70
N ILE A 361 -23.98 -9.16 -5.51
CA ILE A 361 -23.66 -8.66 -6.84
C ILE A 361 -22.93 -7.34 -6.72
N PHE A 362 -21.68 -7.38 -7.17
CA PHE A 362 -20.89 -6.23 -7.55
C PHE A 362 -20.71 -6.28 -9.06
N ASP A 363 -21.15 -5.25 -9.77
CA ASP A 363 -21.10 -5.23 -11.23
C ASP A 363 -20.55 -3.89 -11.72
N ALA A 364 -19.32 -3.95 -12.22
CA ALA A 364 -18.63 -2.79 -12.79
C ALA A 364 -18.91 -2.62 -14.29
N CYS A 365 -19.65 -3.54 -14.89
CA CYS A 365 -19.86 -3.60 -16.33
C CYS A 365 -21.10 -2.83 -16.79
N LEU A 366 -22.09 -2.67 -15.91
CA LEU A 366 -23.34 -1.98 -16.22
C LEU A 366 -23.99 -1.39 -14.96
N GLN A 367 -24.81 -0.36 -15.16
CA GLN A 367 -25.84 0.03 -14.22
C GLN A 367 -27.15 -0.67 -14.58
N VAL A 368 -27.93 -0.99 -13.55
CA VAL A 368 -29.32 -1.40 -13.68
C VAL A 368 -30.24 -0.22 -13.34
N ASP A 369 -31.51 -0.30 -13.75
CA ASP A 369 -32.49 0.69 -13.33
C ASP A 369 -32.83 0.55 -11.85
N ASN A 370 -32.90 1.69 -11.16
CA ASN A 370 -33.20 1.83 -9.74
C ASN A 370 -34.63 2.32 -9.49
N ASP A 371 -35.41 2.56 -10.55
CA ASP A 371 -36.80 2.95 -10.41
C ASP A 371 -37.72 1.75 -10.06
N LEU A 372 -39.03 1.97 -10.11
CA LEU A 372 -40.05 0.96 -9.80
C LEU A 372 -40.35 0.03 -10.98
N ASP A 373 -39.94 0.35 -12.20
CA ASP A 373 -40.26 -0.41 -13.41
C ASP A 373 -39.13 -0.29 -14.46
N PRO A 374 -38.15 -1.21 -14.46
CA PRO A 374 -37.00 -1.18 -15.37
C PRO A 374 -37.36 -1.43 -16.84
N THR A 375 -38.64 -1.70 -17.15
CA THR A 375 -39.11 -1.99 -18.52
C THR A 375 -39.45 -0.74 -19.32
N CYS A 376 -39.62 0.42 -18.67
CA CYS A 376 -40.05 1.65 -19.34
C CYS A 376 -39.38 2.91 -18.78
N SER A 377 -39.30 3.96 -19.61
CA SER A 377 -38.76 5.24 -19.16
C SER A 377 -39.70 5.95 -18.17
N PRO A 378 -39.17 6.75 -17.23
CA PRO A 378 -37.78 7.21 -17.13
C PRO A 378 -36.84 6.31 -16.32
N HIS A 379 -35.66 6.00 -16.86
CA HIS A 379 -34.66 5.17 -16.17
C HIS A 379 -33.76 5.98 -15.21
N SER A 380 -33.48 5.42 -14.02
CA SER A 380 -32.58 5.98 -13.02
C SER A 380 -31.49 4.97 -12.66
N GLY A 381 -30.25 5.19 -13.12
CA GLY A 381 -29.18 4.20 -12.98
C GLY A 381 -28.66 4.04 -11.55
N VAL A 382 -28.39 2.80 -11.15
CA VAL A 382 -27.61 2.46 -9.95
C VAL A 382 -26.54 1.44 -10.31
N LEU A 383 -25.35 1.60 -9.75
CA LEU A 383 -24.32 0.56 -9.82
C LEU A 383 -24.65 -0.55 -8.82
N PRO A 384 -24.69 -1.81 -9.26
CA PRO A 384 -24.78 -2.94 -8.35
C PRO A 384 -23.53 -3.00 -7.48
N GLN A 385 -23.65 -2.56 -6.23
CA GLN A 385 -22.61 -2.59 -5.21
C GLN A 385 -23.24 -3.23 -3.98
N ASN A 386 -23.00 -4.54 -3.80
CA ASN A 386 -23.66 -5.33 -2.75
C ASN A 386 -25.16 -5.57 -2.98
N MET A 387 -25.59 -5.72 -4.23
CA MET A 387 -27.00 -5.99 -4.56
C MET A 387 -27.33 -7.49 -4.39
N ALA A 388 -28.51 -7.81 -3.85
CA ALA A 388 -28.94 -9.19 -3.73
C ALA A 388 -29.22 -9.82 -5.11
N PHE A 389 -29.06 -11.14 -5.19
CA PHE A 389 -29.48 -11.94 -6.35
C PHE A 389 -30.27 -13.15 -5.87
N ASP A 390 -31.52 -13.26 -6.33
CA ASP A 390 -32.40 -14.38 -6.09
C ASP A 390 -32.63 -15.12 -7.42
N ALA A 391 -32.25 -16.40 -7.47
CA ALA A 391 -32.50 -17.28 -8.62
C ALA A 391 -33.95 -17.77 -8.70
N GLY A 392 -34.87 -17.17 -7.93
CA GLY A 392 -36.28 -17.49 -7.82
C GLY A 392 -37.09 -17.44 -9.13
N THR A 393 -38.38 -17.74 -9.02
CA THR A 393 -39.27 -17.97 -10.16
C THR A 393 -39.37 -16.73 -11.08
N PRO A 394 -39.38 -16.91 -12.42
CA PRO A 394 -39.70 -15.84 -13.37
C PRO A 394 -40.95 -15.05 -12.97
N GLY A 395 -40.88 -13.72 -13.04
CA GLY A 395 -41.99 -12.81 -12.74
C GLY A 395 -42.08 -12.30 -11.28
N ALA A 396 -41.07 -12.53 -10.44
CA ALA A 396 -41.03 -11.99 -9.07
C ALA A 396 -40.24 -10.66 -9.04
N ALA A 397 -40.93 -9.57 -8.70
CA ALA A 397 -40.50 -8.24 -8.26
C ALA A 397 -39.10 -7.68 -8.67
N PHE A 398 -39.04 -6.38 -9.00
CA PHE A 398 -37.80 -5.64 -9.31
C PHE A 398 -36.96 -5.30 -8.06
N ASP A 399 -36.97 -6.17 -7.06
CA ASP A 399 -36.41 -5.94 -5.72
C ASP A 399 -34.94 -6.35 -5.62
N ASP A 400 -34.42 -7.09 -6.60
CA ASP A 400 -33.06 -7.64 -6.62
C ASP A 400 -32.37 -7.42 -7.98
N TYR A 401 -31.12 -7.84 -8.09
CA TYR A 401 -30.34 -7.66 -9.31
C TYR A 401 -30.94 -8.43 -10.51
N ARG A 402 -31.46 -9.64 -10.28
CA ARG A 402 -32.06 -10.44 -11.35
C ARG A 402 -33.29 -9.76 -11.94
N GLY A 403 -34.22 -9.30 -11.11
CA GLY A 403 -35.44 -8.61 -11.55
C GLY A 403 -35.13 -7.33 -12.31
N ARG A 404 -34.09 -6.60 -11.89
CA ARG A 404 -33.67 -5.37 -12.57
C ARG A 404 -32.95 -5.64 -13.89
N LEU A 405 -32.20 -6.74 -14.00
CA LEU A 405 -31.45 -7.11 -15.21
C LEU A 405 -32.31 -7.78 -16.28
N VAL A 406 -33.17 -8.73 -15.90
CA VAL A 406 -33.84 -9.66 -16.81
C VAL A 406 -35.25 -9.17 -17.16
N ASP A 407 -35.61 -9.24 -18.45
CA ASP A 407 -36.96 -8.92 -18.92
C ASP A 407 -38.03 -9.76 -18.21
N PRO A 408 -39.06 -9.16 -17.59
CA PRO A 408 -40.14 -9.91 -16.97
C PRO A 408 -40.97 -10.75 -17.95
N LEU A 409 -40.95 -10.45 -19.25
CA LEU A 409 -41.58 -11.27 -20.28
C LEU A 409 -40.72 -12.46 -20.73
N ASP A 410 -39.48 -12.55 -20.26
CA ASP A 410 -38.63 -13.70 -20.52
C ASP A 410 -39.07 -14.90 -19.67
N GLU A 411 -39.49 -15.98 -20.35
CA GLU A 411 -39.89 -17.23 -19.72
C GLU A 411 -38.68 -18.09 -19.29
N ASN A 412 -37.46 -17.71 -19.68
CA ASN A 412 -36.26 -18.46 -19.38
C ASN A 412 -35.90 -18.38 -17.89
N ALA A 413 -35.62 -19.54 -17.29
CA ALA A 413 -35.15 -19.62 -15.92
C ALA A 413 -33.68 -19.14 -15.84
N VAL A 414 -33.47 -17.92 -15.35
CA VAL A 414 -32.15 -17.33 -15.10
C VAL A 414 -31.64 -17.74 -13.72
N SER A 415 -30.40 -18.18 -13.67
CA SER A 415 -29.69 -18.61 -12.46
C SER A 415 -28.23 -18.20 -12.55
N GLY A 416 -27.48 -18.35 -11.45
CA GLY A 416 -26.05 -18.14 -11.48
C GLY A 416 -25.26 -19.18 -10.71
N THR A 417 -23.98 -19.26 -11.05
CA THR A 417 -23.02 -20.17 -10.42
C THR A 417 -21.73 -19.44 -10.13
N THR A 418 -21.13 -19.69 -8.97
CA THR A 418 -19.84 -19.11 -8.61
C THR A 418 -18.71 -19.82 -9.34
N GLN A 419 -17.72 -19.07 -9.81
CA GLN A 419 -16.46 -19.59 -10.31
C GLN A 419 -15.29 -18.87 -9.65
N PRO A 420 -14.16 -19.58 -9.41
CA PRO A 420 -12.95 -18.91 -9.00
C PRO A 420 -12.49 -17.93 -10.07
N PRO A 421 -11.97 -16.74 -9.69
CA PRO A 421 -11.31 -15.85 -10.63
C PRO A 421 -10.19 -16.59 -11.37
N ALA A 422 -10.00 -16.31 -12.65
CA ALA A 422 -8.88 -16.88 -13.39
C ALA A 422 -7.54 -16.36 -12.86
N SER A 423 -6.49 -17.18 -12.97
CA SER A 423 -5.12 -16.75 -12.70
C SER A 423 -4.70 -15.60 -13.62
N VAL A 424 -3.78 -14.76 -13.14
CA VAL A 424 -3.28 -13.58 -13.86
C VAL A 424 -1.95 -13.86 -14.56
N GLN A 425 -1.70 -13.17 -15.66
CA GLN A 425 -0.45 -13.14 -16.42
C GLN A 425 -0.08 -11.72 -16.83
#